data_AF-A0A1Y5TQ75-F1
#
_entry.id   AF-A0A1Y5TQ75-F1
#
_cell.length_a   1.000
_cell.length_b   1.000
_cell.length_c   1.000
_cell.angle_alpha   90.00
_cell.angle_beta   90.00
_cell.angle_gamma   90.00
#
_symmetry.space_group_name_H-M   'P 1'
#
loop_
_entity.id
_entity.type
_entity.pdbx_description
1 polymer ?
#
loop_
_entity_poly.entity_id
_entity_poly.type
_entity_poly.pdbx_seq_one_letter_code
_entity_poly.pdbx_strand_id
1 'polypeptide(L)'
;MSVLVDSHGNPLPDHEAPSADRLRVYGDFSFLALRSARHSRMSVATLRTYMEPPIVSGQFRIFRFDDVPRAMFTWGWLGPEAERKLITGQPLETADWTSGDHLWIIDLIAPYKGLTAQIVRWIMVRGNFSERDFYFRRVGGENETRRIVHIDFDADRLSRVYTDAKYLERLG
;
A
#
# COMPACT_ATOMS: atom_id res chain seq x y z
N MET A 1 -2.42 -29.13 -1.05
CA MET A 1 -1.88 -28.87 0.30
C MET A 1 -2.94 -29.28 1.30
N SER A 2 -2.57 -29.94 2.39
CA SER A 2 -3.50 -30.28 3.48
C SER A 2 -3.92 -29.00 4.21
N VAL A 3 -5.21 -28.85 4.52
CA VAL A 3 -5.73 -27.74 5.33
C VAL A 3 -5.13 -27.85 6.73
N LEU A 4 -4.50 -26.77 7.21
CA LEU A 4 -4.02 -26.70 8.59
C LEU A 4 -5.21 -26.51 9.54
N VAL A 5 -5.17 -27.20 10.68
CA VAL A 5 -6.24 -27.14 11.69
C VAL A 5 -5.66 -26.79 13.06
N ASP A 6 -6.49 -26.20 13.92
CA ASP A 6 -6.15 -25.94 15.33
C ASP A 6 -6.19 -27.23 16.18
N SER A 7 -5.92 -27.10 17.49
CA SER A 7 -5.98 -28.22 18.45
C SER A 7 -7.38 -28.84 18.61
N HIS A 8 -8.42 -28.18 18.10
CA HIS A 8 -9.81 -28.64 18.13
C HIS A 8 -10.27 -29.20 16.76
N GLY A 9 -9.40 -29.19 15.74
CA GLY A 9 -9.71 -29.66 14.40
C GLY A 9 -10.40 -28.62 13.50
N ASN A 10 -10.51 -27.36 13.94
CA ASN A 10 -11.07 -26.30 13.09
C ASN A 10 -10.03 -25.82 12.07
N PRO A 11 -10.41 -25.58 10.79
CA PRO A 11 -9.50 -25.00 9.81
C PRO A 11 -8.94 -23.66 10.28
N LEU A 12 -7.63 -23.49 10.15
CA LEU A 12 -6.99 -22.19 10.39
C LEU A 12 -7.36 -21.20 9.28
N PRO A 13 -7.58 -19.91 9.60
CA PRO A 13 -7.73 -18.87 8.60
C PRO A 13 -6.50 -18.77 7.68
N ASP A 14 -6.70 -18.43 6.41
CA ASP A 14 -5.61 -18.32 5.41
C ASP A 14 -4.47 -17.37 5.82
N HIS A 15 -4.78 -16.33 6.60
CA HIS A 15 -3.80 -15.38 7.09
C HIS A 15 -2.96 -15.93 8.26
N GLU A 16 -3.46 -16.95 8.96
CA GLU A 16 -2.75 -17.69 10.02
C GLU A 16 -2.01 -18.93 9.49
N ALA A 17 -2.26 -19.31 8.23
CA ALA A 17 -1.60 -20.41 7.53
C ALA A 17 -0.77 -19.95 6.30
N PRO A 18 0.14 -18.95 6.43
CA PRO A 18 0.90 -18.44 5.28
C PRO A 18 1.88 -19.47 4.73
N SER A 19 2.07 -19.47 3.40
CA SER A 19 3.16 -20.22 2.76
C SER A 19 4.54 -19.64 3.13
N ALA A 20 5.61 -20.41 2.91
CA ALA A 20 6.98 -19.92 3.10
C ALA A 20 7.27 -18.65 2.28
N ASP A 21 6.76 -18.59 1.04
CA ASP A 21 6.90 -17.39 0.19
C ASP A 21 6.16 -16.18 0.77
N ARG A 22 4.95 -16.38 1.32
CA ARG A 22 4.21 -15.29 1.98
C ARG A 22 4.94 -14.83 3.24
N LEU A 23 5.47 -15.76 4.04
CA LEU A 23 6.32 -15.43 5.20
C LEU A 23 7.57 -14.63 4.79
N ARG A 24 8.18 -14.96 3.65
CA ARG A 24 9.29 -14.17 3.10
C ARG A 24 8.87 -12.74 2.77
N VAL A 25 7.68 -12.53 2.21
CA VAL A 25 7.14 -11.19 1.95
C VAL A 25 6.93 -10.40 3.24
N TYR A 26 6.42 -11.03 4.31
CA TYR A 26 6.34 -10.40 5.64
C TYR A 26 7.73 -10.00 6.17
N GLY A 27 8.73 -10.87 5.99
CA GLY A 27 10.12 -10.59 6.33
C GLY A 27 10.70 -9.42 5.53
N ASP A 28 10.44 -9.37 4.23
CA ASP A 28 10.92 -8.30 3.34
C ASP A 28 10.26 -6.95 3.67
N PHE A 29 8.96 -6.95 3.97
CA PHE A 29 8.26 -5.76 4.46
C PHE A 29 8.89 -5.27 5.75
N SER A 30 9.03 -6.15 6.74
CA SER A 30 9.60 -5.83 8.05
C SER A 30 11.03 -5.31 7.93
N PHE A 31 11.84 -5.93 7.07
CA PHE A 31 13.21 -5.50 6.79
C PHE A 31 13.28 -4.06 6.28
N LEU A 32 12.38 -3.67 5.37
CA LEU A 32 12.30 -2.31 4.84
C LEU A 32 11.71 -1.33 5.86
N ALA A 33 10.65 -1.74 6.57
CA ALA A 33 9.97 -0.93 7.58
C ALA A 33 10.91 -0.52 8.72
N LEU A 34 11.74 -1.45 9.21
CA LEU A 34 12.75 -1.18 10.25
C LEU A 34 13.81 -0.15 9.83
N ARG A 35 14.00 0.07 8.52
CA ARG A 35 14.95 1.05 7.97
C ARG A 35 14.28 2.35 7.52
N SER A 36 12.96 2.43 7.61
CA SER A 36 12.20 3.63 7.25
C SER A 36 11.92 4.45 8.50
N ALA A 37 12.38 5.70 8.52
CA ALA A 37 12.20 6.60 9.66
C ALA A 37 10.74 6.79 10.10
N ARG A 38 9.79 6.63 9.18
CA ARG A 38 8.34 6.67 9.46
C ARG A 38 7.88 5.36 10.09
N HIS A 39 8.13 4.23 9.43
CA HIS A 39 7.58 2.93 9.82
C HIS A 39 8.21 2.38 11.10
N SER A 40 9.49 2.66 11.35
CA SER A 40 10.18 2.22 12.56
C SER A 40 9.65 2.85 13.86
N ARG A 41 8.81 3.90 13.76
CA ARG A 41 8.18 4.59 14.90
C ARG A 41 6.73 4.15 15.13
N MET A 42 6.17 3.36 14.23
CA MET A 42 4.80 2.86 14.38
C MET A 42 4.74 1.79 15.46
N SER A 43 3.61 1.71 16.17
CA SER A 43 3.31 0.53 16.97
C SER A 43 3.20 -0.71 16.06
N VAL A 44 3.47 -1.91 16.60
CA VAL A 44 3.30 -3.16 15.84
C VAL A 44 1.86 -3.30 15.33
N ALA A 45 0.87 -2.92 16.14
CA ALA A 45 -0.54 -2.93 15.74
C ALA A 45 -0.80 -2.02 14.53
N THR A 46 -0.26 -0.79 14.55
CA THR A 46 -0.37 0.13 13.41
C THR A 46 0.38 -0.41 12.19
N LEU A 47 1.61 -0.90 12.34
CA LEU A 47 2.38 -1.44 11.22
C LEU A 47 1.66 -2.61 10.56
N ARG A 48 1.00 -3.47 11.34
CA ARG A 48 0.21 -4.60 10.84
C ARG A 48 -0.89 -4.15 9.88
N THR A 49 -1.55 -3.01 10.12
CA THR A 49 -2.62 -2.51 9.22
C THR A 49 -2.11 -2.05 7.85
N TYR A 50 -0.82 -1.67 7.75
CA TYR A 50 -0.15 -1.34 6.49
C TYR A 50 0.48 -2.56 5.81
N MET A 51 0.65 -3.66 6.55
CA MET A 51 1.46 -4.82 6.13
C MET A 51 0.61 -6.02 5.74
N GLU A 52 -0.24 -6.51 6.64
CA GLU A 52 -0.96 -7.78 6.45
C GLU A 52 -1.99 -7.73 5.31
N PRO A 53 -2.89 -6.73 5.24
CA PRO A 53 -3.89 -6.69 4.18
C PRO A 53 -3.33 -6.73 2.76
N PRO A 54 -2.33 -5.91 2.36
CA PRO A 54 -1.78 -5.98 1.00
C PRO A 54 -1.03 -7.27 0.73
N ILE A 55 -0.38 -7.87 1.73
CA ILE A 55 0.33 -9.14 1.55
C ILE A 55 -0.67 -10.27 1.30
N VAL A 56 -1.76 -10.31 2.06
CA VAL A 56 -2.82 -11.32 1.92
C VAL A 56 -3.55 -11.16 0.58
N SER A 57 -3.84 -9.93 0.16
CA SER A 57 -4.51 -9.66 -1.13
C SER A 57 -3.58 -9.65 -2.35
N GLY A 58 -2.27 -9.82 -2.16
CA GLY A 58 -1.29 -9.76 -3.25
C GLY A 58 -1.06 -8.36 -3.83
N GLN A 59 -1.50 -7.31 -3.11
CA GLN A 59 -1.45 -5.92 -3.55
C GLN A 59 -0.15 -5.21 -3.13
N PHE A 60 0.97 -5.79 -3.54
CA PHE A 60 2.30 -5.24 -3.29
C PHE A 60 3.28 -5.49 -4.44
N ARG A 61 4.32 -4.67 -4.52
CA ARG A 61 5.49 -4.95 -5.35
C ARG A 61 6.76 -4.70 -4.54
N ILE A 62 7.68 -5.67 -4.57
CA ILE A 62 8.99 -5.59 -3.91
C ILE A 62 10.07 -5.55 -4.98
N PHE A 63 10.99 -4.60 -4.85
CA PHE A 63 12.19 -4.49 -5.66
C PHE A 63 13.37 -5.08 -4.89
N ARG A 64 13.90 -6.20 -5.39
CA ARG A 64 15.07 -6.88 -4.83
C ARG A 64 16.30 -6.64 -5.70
N PHE A 65 17.44 -6.45 -5.05
CA PHE A 65 18.75 -6.36 -5.68
C PHE A 65 19.63 -7.36 -4.95
N ASP A 66 20.20 -8.32 -5.68
CA ASP A 66 20.92 -9.47 -5.12
C ASP A 66 20.10 -10.19 -4.04
N ASP A 67 18.81 -10.40 -4.35
CA ASP A 67 17.83 -11.05 -3.49
C ASP A 67 17.47 -10.32 -2.18
N VAL A 68 18.05 -9.15 -1.93
CA VAL A 68 17.77 -8.29 -0.77
C VAL A 68 16.71 -7.23 -1.13
N PRO A 69 15.62 -7.10 -0.36
CA PRO A 69 14.62 -6.05 -0.60
C PRO A 69 15.23 -4.66 -0.42
N ARG A 70 15.08 -3.82 -1.44
CA ARG A 70 15.55 -2.42 -1.42
C ARG A 70 14.41 -1.41 -1.42
N ALA A 71 13.27 -1.79 -1.95
CA ALA A 71 12.07 -1.00 -1.84
C ALA A 71 10.81 -1.82 -2.05
N MET A 72 9.69 -1.24 -1.65
CA MET A 72 8.37 -1.76 -1.98
C MET A 72 7.36 -0.63 -2.11
N PHE A 73 6.23 -0.96 -2.71
CA PHE A 73 5.00 -0.21 -2.53
C PHE A 73 3.82 -1.16 -2.42
N THR A 74 2.75 -0.68 -1.80
CA THR A 74 1.46 -1.38 -1.65
C THR A 74 0.35 -0.56 -2.26
N TRP A 75 -0.71 -1.22 -2.69
CA TRP A 75 -1.90 -0.55 -3.22
C TRP A 75 -3.19 -1.16 -2.71
N GLY A 76 -4.28 -0.44 -2.88
CA GLY A 76 -5.64 -0.89 -2.60
C GLY A 76 -6.60 -0.42 -3.69
N TRP A 77 -7.67 -1.18 -3.87
CA TRP A 77 -8.83 -0.80 -4.67
C TRP A 77 -9.91 -0.30 -3.70
N LEU A 78 -9.99 1.01 -3.53
CA LEU A 78 -10.73 1.63 -2.45
C LEU A 78 -12.10 2.12 -2.94
N GLY A 79 -13.12 1.95 -2.10
CA GLY A 79 -14.40 2.64 -2.24
C GLY A 79 -14.39 3.99 -1.51
N PRO A 80 -15.45 4.80 -1.64
CA PRO A 80 -15.48 6.18 -1.12
C PRO A 80 -15.22 6.31 0.39
N GLU A 81 -15.66 5.35 1.20
CA GLU A 81 -15.43 5.37 2.65
C GLU A 81 -13.97 5.05 3.01
N ALA A 82 -13.39 4.06 2.34
CA ALA A 82 -11.97 3.74 2.49
C ALA A 82 -11.08 4.90 2.02
N GLU A 83 -11.46 5.60 0.94
CA GLU A 83 -10.76 6.81 0.50
C GLU A 83 -10.81 7.93 1.56
N ARG A 84 -11.97 8.14 2.18
CA ARG A 84 -12.14 9.12 3.26
C ARG A 84 -11.28 8.79 4.47
N LYS A 85 -11.28 7.52 4.91
CA LYS A 85 -10.38 7.03 5.98
C LYS A 85 -8.93 7.32 5.61
N LEU A 86 -8.52 6.91 4.41
CA LEU A 86 -7.16 7.10 3.92
C LEU A 86 -6.78 8.59 3.95
N ILE A 87 -7.58 9.47 3.34
CA ILE A 87 -7.30 10.91 3.20
C ILE A 87 -7.23 11.60 4.56
N THR A 88 -8.10 11.25 5.49
CA THR A 88 -8.13 11.83 6.84
C THR A 88 -7.09 11.22 7.79
N GLY A 89 -6.28 10.28 7.31
CA GLY A 89 -5.20 9.67 8.08
C GLY A 89 -5.65 8.56 9.04
N GLN A 90 -6.93 8.16 8.97
CA GLN A 90 -7.44 7.01 9.71
C GLN A 90 -6.85 5.71 9.14
N PRO A 91 -6.62 4.69 9.99
CA PRO A 91 -6.16 3.39 9.51
C PRO A 91 -7.22 2.72 8.62
N LEU A 92 -6.76 2.05 7.57
CA LEU A 92 -7.61 1.16 6.78
C LEU A 92 -7.75 -0.19 7.48
N GLU A 93 -8.95 -0.73 7.47
CA GLU A 93 -9.27 -2.10 7.86
C GLU A 93 -9.04 -3.06 6.69
N THR A 94 -8.94 -4.36 6.94
CA THR A 94 -8.67 -5.36 5.90
C THR A 94 -9.66 -5.28 4.73
N ALA A 95 -10.96 -5.09 5.01
CA ALA A 95 -11.99 -4.99 3.98
C ALA A 95 -11.88 -3.72 3.12
N ASP A 96 -11.27 -2.65 3.64
CA ASP A 96 -11.12 -1.39 2.92
C ASP A 96 -10.23 -1.54 1.68
N TRP A 97 -9.21 -2.43 1.74
CA TRP A 97 -8.19 -2.60 0.68
C TRP A 97 -8.72 -3.11 -0.65
N THR A 98 -9.93 -3.67 -0.66
CA THR A 98 -10.64 -4.23 -1.83
C THR A 98 -12.10 -3.78 -1.86
N SER A 99 -12.40 -2.59 -1.32
CA SER A 99 -13.76 -2.09 -1.13
C SER A 99 -14.38 -1.40 -2.34
N GLY A 100 -13.60 -1.16 -3.40
CA GLY A 100 -14.07 -0.46 -4.60
C GLY A 100 -13.19 -0.68 -5.82
N ASP A 101 -13.17 0.31 -6.72
CA ASP A 101 -12.48 0.28 -8.01
C ASP A 101 -11.52 1.46 -8.21
N HIS A 102 -11.35 2.34 -7.21
CA HIS A 102 -10.35 3.40 -7.25
C HIS A 102 -8.98 2.88 -6.81
N LEU A 103 -8.01 2.87 -7.73
CA LEU A 103 -6.67 2.36 -7.44
C LEU A 103 -5.83 3.38 -6.68
N TRP A 104 -5.41 3.04 -5.46
CA TRP A 104 -4.57 3.89 -4.61
C TRP A 104 -3.25 3.23 -4.26
N ILE A 105 -2.13 3.93 -4.44
CA ILE A 105 -0.88 3.59 -3.76
C ILE A 105 -1.01 4.06 -2.31
N ILE A 106 -0.95 3.11 -1.38
CA ILE A 106 -1.16 3.34 0.05
C ILE A 106 0.16 3.61 0.77
N ASP A 107 1.19 2.82 0.45
CA ASP A 107 2.51 2.97 1.04
C ASP A 107 3.63 2.74 0.03
N LEU A 108 4.77 3.40 0.28
CA LEU A 108 6.00 3.26 -0.48
C LEU A 108 7.18 3.32 0.48
N ILE A 109 7.83 2.18 0.69
CA ILE A 109 8.99 2.05 1.57
C ILE A 109 10.24 1.89 0.71
N ALA A 110 11.05 2.94 0.62
CA ALA A 110 12.33 2.95 -0.10
C ALA A 110 13.39 3.71 0.74
N PRO A 111 13.99 3.06 1.75
CA PRO A 111 14.80 3.75 2.76
C PRO A 111 16.19 4.17 2.24
N TYR A 112 16.56 3.79 1.01
CA TYR A 112 17.86 4.09 0.42
C TYR A 112 17.78 5.29 -0.54
N LYS A 113 18.80 6.14 -0.49
CA LYS A 113 18.86 7.40 -1.23
C LYS A 113 18.63 7.18 -2.74
N GLY A 114 17.71 7.96 -3.31
CA GLY A 114 17.44 7.97 -4.75
C GLY A 114 16.46 6.90 -5.25
N LEU A 115 16.18 5.84 -4.49
CA LEU A 115 15.28 4.77 -4.94
C LEU A 115 13.82 5.23 -5.06
N THR A 116 13.32 6.05 -4.13
CA THR A 116 11.95 6.59 -4.20
C THR A 116 11.69 7.28 -5.54
N ALA A 117 12.63 8.10 -6.01
CA ALA A 117 12.47 8.83 -7.27
C ALA A 117 12.50 7.89 -8.49
N GLN A 118 13.32 6.83 -8.45
CA GLN A 118 13.37 5.82 -9.51
C GLN A 118 12.06 5.04 -9.58
N ILE A 119 11.52 4.60 -8.44
CA ILE A 119 10.27 3.85 -8.36
C ILE A 119 9.10 4.72 -8.81
N VAL A 120 9.04 5.97 -8.34
CA VAL A 120 8.01 6.91 -8.80
C VAL A 120 8.07 7.08 -10.31
N ARG A 121 9.25 7.31 -10.91
CA ARG A 121 9.35 7.37 -12.38
C ARG A 121 8.89 6.10 -13.07
N TRP A 122 9.22 4.94 -12.51
CA TRP A 122 8.81 3.64 -13.05
C TRP A 122 7.29 3.46 -13.00
N ILE A 123 6.63 3.84 -11.89
CA ILE A 123 5.16 3.80 -11.73
C ILE A 123 4.44 4.73 -12.73
N MET A 124 5.08 5.84 -13.13
CA MET A 124 4.51 6.82 -14.08
C MET A 124 4.57 6.38 -15.55
N VAL A 125 5.00 5.15 -15.84
CA VAL A 125 4.95 4.58 -17.18
C VAL A 125 3.72 3.66 -17.25
N ARG A 126 2.87 3.87 -18.26
CA ARG A 126 1.67 3.02 -18.48
C ARG A 126 2.05 1.55 -18.53
N GLY A 127 1.28 0.71 -17.85
CA GLY A 127 1.46 -0.74 -17.79
C GLY A 127 2.49 -1.24 -16.79
N ASN A 128 3.33 -0.36 -16.21
CA ASN A 128 4.19 -0.77 -15.11
C ASN A 128 3.38 -1.01 -13.83
N PHE A 129 2.56 -0.03 -13.43
CA PHE A 129 1.67 -0.16 -12.27
C PHE A 129 0.19 -0.21 -12.65
N SER A 130 -0.25 0.66 -13.55
CA SER A 130 -1.64 0.74 -14.01
C SER A 130 -1.69 1.01 -15.51
N GLU A 131 -2.75 0.53 -16.16
CA GLU A 131 -3.05 0.81 -17.56
C GLU A 131 -3.86 2.10 -17.75
N ARG A 132 -4.61 2.53 -16.72
CA ARG A 132 -5.60 3.62 -16.82
C ARG A 132 -5.20 4.81 -15.95
N ASP A 133 -5.39 4.65 -14.65
CA ASP A 133 -5.16 5.70 -13.67
C ASP A 133 -4.76 5.11 -12.31
N PHE A 134 -4.33 5.99 -11.41
CA PHE A 134 -4.20 5.70 -9.99
C PHE A 134 -4.03 6.98 -9.17
N TYR A 135 -4.24 6.85 -7.87
CA TYR A 135 -4.11 7.92 -6.89
C TYR A 135 -2.98 7.63 -5.90
N PHE A 136 -2.39 8.69 -5.35
CA PHE A 136 -1.53 8.58 -4.18
C PHE A 136 -1.51 9.89 -3.39
N ARG A 137 -1.14 9.79 -2.12
CA ARG A 137 -1.00 10.95 -1.23
C ARG A 137 0.46 11.34 -1.08
N ARG A 138 0.71 12.63 -0.95
CA ARG A 138 1.95 13.12 -0.33
C ARG A 138 1.64 13.42 1.12
N VAL A 139 2.23 12.63 2.02
CA VAL A 139 2.01 12.75 3.46
C VAL A 139 3.06 13.64 4.12
N GLY A 140 2.66 14.31 5.20
CA GLY A 140 3.53 15.02 6.14
C GLY A 140 4.11 14.11 7.23
N GLY A 141 4.62 14.72 8.31
CA GLY A 141 5.30 13.99 9.40
C GLY A 141 4.39 13.04 10.18
N GLU A 142 3.11 13.39 10.34
CA GLU A 142 2.13 12.67 11.16
C GLU A 142 1.03 12.01 10.31
N ASN A 143 1.38 11.42 9.16
CA ASN A 143 0.42 10.82 8.20
C ASN A 143 -0.63 11.80 7.61
N GLU A 144 -0.49 13.09 7.89
CA GLU A 144 -1.32 14.17 7.37
C GLU A 144 -1.23 14.25 5.83
N THR A 145 -2.38 14.27 5.16
CA THR A 145 -2.43 14.44 3.71
C THR A 145 -2.11 15.87 3.32
N ARG A 146 -0.97 16.11 2.67
CA ARG A 146 -0.62 17.44 2.15
C ARG A 146 -1.23 17.73 0.78
N ARG A 147 -1.34 16.69 -0.05
CA ARG A 147 -1.94 16.73 -1.38
C ARG A 147 -2.23 15.33 -1.87
N ILE A 148 -3.25 15.24 -2.70
CA ILE A 148 -3.61 14.03 -3.44
C ILE A 148 -3.22 14.24 -4.88
N VAL A 149 -2.57 13.25 -5.48
CA VAL A 149 -2.20 13.26 -6.88
C VAL A 149 -2.98 12.15 -7.57
N HIS A 150 -3.69 12.51 -8.62
CA HIS A 150 -4.33 11.60 -9.55
C HIS A 150 -3.50 11.55 -10.82
N ILE A 151 -3.05 10.36 -11.19
CA ILE A 151 -2.38 10.09 -12.46
C ILE A 151 -3.41 9.43 -13.36
N ASP A 152 -3.63 10.01 -14.54
CA ASP A 152 -4.58 9.53 -15.53
C ASP A 152 -3.85 9.53 -16.88
N PHE A 153 -3.61 8.34 -17.42
CA PHE A 153 -2.85 8.19 -18.64
C PHE A 153 -3.62 8.58 -19.90
N ASP A 154 -4.95 8.69 -19.81
CA ASP A 154 -5.84 9.04 -20.92
C ASP A 154 -6.23 10.54 -20.90
N ALA A 155 -5.90 11.27 -19.83
CA ALA A 155 -6.14 12.71 -19.72
C ALA A 155 -5.13 13.57 -20.50
N ASP A 156 -5.59 14.74 -20.98
CA ASP A 156 -4.74 15.78 -21.61
C ASP A 156 -3.53 16.19 -20.76
N ARG A 157 -3.71 16.14 -19.43
CA ARG A 157 -2.65 16.35 -18.45
C ARG A 157 -2.55 15.12 -17.57
N LEU A 158 -1.39 14.46 -17.64
CA LEU A 158 -1.07 13.23 -16.91
C LEU A 158 -1.39 13.30 -15.41
N SER A 159 -1.14 14.45 -14.77
CA SER A 159 -1.31 14.60 -13.33
C SER A 159 -2.30 15.70 -12.96
N ARG A 160 -3.27 15.38 -12.11
CA ARG A 160 -4.12 16.35 -11.40
C ARG A 160 -3.80 16.32 -9.90
N VAL A 161 -3.86 17.47 -9.25
CA VAL A 161 -3.53 17.62 -7.83
C VAL A 161 -4.72 18.21 -7.11
N TYR A 162 -5.09 17.60 -5.98
CA TYR A 162 -6.18 18.02 -5.13
C TYR A 162 -5.68 18.33 -3.73
N THR A 163 -6.32 19.30 -3.07
CA THR A 163 -6.32 19.36 -1.61
C THR A 163 -7.21 18.24 -1.07
N ASP A 164 -7.06 17.90 0.20
CA ASP A 164 -7.95 16.98 0.91
C ASP A 164 -9.41 17.42 0.82
N ALA A 165 -9.72 18.68 1.16
CA ALA A 165 -11.08 19.22 1.12
C ALA A 165 -11.73 19.08 -0.27
N LYS A 166 -11.02 19.50 -1.33
CA LYS A 166 -11.53 19.40 -2.71
C LYS A 166 -11.71 17.96 -3.19
N TYR A 167 -10.91 17.03 -2.67
CA TYR A 167 -11.09 15.62 -3.03
C TYR A 167 -12.28 15.02 -2.28
N LEU A 168 -12.42 15.32 -0.99
CA LEU A 168 -13.54 14.84 -0.16
C LEU A 168 -14.90 15.32 -0.70
N GLU A 169 -14.98 16.56 -1.21
CA GLU A 169 -16.15 17.08 -1.93
C GLU A 169 -16.56 16.24 -3.14
N ARG A 170 -15.62 15.51 -3.77
CA ARG A 170 -15.92 14.62 -4.92
C ARG A 170 -16.43 13.23 -4.50
N LEU A 171 -16.25 12.86 -3.23
CA LEU A 171 -16.69 11.58 -2.68
C LEU A 171 -18.12 11.66 -2.10
N GLY A 172 -18.74 12.84 -2.11
CA GLY A 172 -20.06 13.14 -1.56
C GLY A 172 -21.05 13.55 -2.63
#